data_AF-A0A354HYJ5-F1
#
_entry.id   AF-A0A354HYJ5-F1
#
_cell.length_a   1.000
_cell.length_b   1.000
_cell.length_c   1.000
_cell.angle_alpha   90.00
_cell.angle_beta   90.00
_cell.angle_gamma   90.00
#
_symmetry.space_group_name_H-M   'P 1'
#
loop_
_entity.id
_entity.type
_entity.pdbx_description
1 polymer ?
#
loop_
_entity_poly.entity_id
_entity_poly.type
_entity_poly.pdbx_seq_one_letter_code
_entity_poly.pdbx_strand_id
1 'polypeptide(L)'
;MEHIENDDKYTGLTVNEGVKQPPVVNPYLKRRRKPMPTVAEMVEGILKGDVTMLSRAVTLVESLSPDHQVLAQEVIEKCLPHSGNSRRIGITGVPGAGKSTSIDVFGLHVLKRGGKLAVLAIDPSSERTKGSILGDKTRMEKLAVHPSAFIRPSPSAGSLGGVARKTRETIVLCEAAGFNNIFVETVGVGQSETAVHSMVDFFLLIQLAGTGDELQGIKRGIMEMADGIVINKADGDNVDRARLAQAQFRSALHLFPPTTSGWMPEVLTYSGYYELGIEEVWAMIDRYFEFVEGNGYFERKRREQARYWMFETINEQLRNHFYNDPEIEKMLVDKEMRVLSNRQSSFTAARDILDYYFSRQTERQRHQ
;
A
#
# COMPACT_ATOMS: atom_id res chain seq x y z
N MET A 1 -6.35 -31.96 37.73
CA MET A 1 -7.52 -32.81 38.04
C MET A 1 -7.19 -34.17 37.47
N GLU A 2 -6.97 -35.17 38.32
CA GLU A 2 -6.73 -36.54 37.84
C GLU A 2 -8.01 -37.06 37.19
N HIS A 3 -7.90 -37.39 35.90
CA HIS A 3 -9.01 -37.95 35.14
C HIS A 3 -9.23 -39.42 35.56
N ILE A 4 -10.50 -39.81 35.70
CA ILE A 4 -10.97 -41.15 36.13
C ILE A 4 -10.38 -42.31 35.29
N GLU A 5 -9.86 -42.00 34.10
CA GLU A 5 -9.28 -42.97 33.16
C GLU A 5 -7.88 -43.48 33.55
N ASN A 6 -7.25 -42.91 34.59
CA ASN A 6 -5.93 -43.34 35.10
C ASN A 6 -6.01 -44.26 36.34
N ASP A 7 -7.20 -44.77 36.70
CA ASP A 7 -7.36 -45.77 37.78
C ASP A 7 -6.99 -47.18 37.27
N ASP A 8 -6.08 -47.87 37.97
CA ASP A 8 -5.54 -49.20 37.64
C ASP A 8 -6.62 -50.31 37.45
N LYS A 9 -7.87 -50.02 37.77
CA LYS A 9 -9.02 -50.92 37.58
C LYS A 9 -9.52 -50.99 36.13
N TYR A 10 -9.08 -50.10 35.23
CA TYR A 10 -9.44 -50.10 33.81
C TYR A 10 -8.35 -50.76 32.95
N THR A 11 -8.25 -52.08 33.00
CA THR A 11 -7.24 -52.89 32.28
C THR A 11 -7.38 -52.94 30.74
N GLY A 12 -8.29 -52.16 30.15
CA GLY A 12 -8.62 -52.19 28.72
C GLY A 12 -7.95 -51.13 27.84
N LEU A 13 -7.25 -50.14 28.40
CA LEU A 13 -6.58 -49.07 27.64
C LEU A 13 -5.20 -48.77 28.22
N THR A 14 -4.17 -49.40 27.66
CA THR A 14 -2.78 -49.02 27.91
C THR A 14 -2.44 -47.84 27.00
N VAL A 15 -2.36 -46.64 27.55
CA VAL A 15 -1.86 -45.46 26.83
C VAL A 15 -0.35 -45.57 26.73
N ASN A 16 0.17 -45.91 25.55
CA ASN A 16 1.60 -45.82 25.28
C ASN A 16 2.05 -44.35 25.31
N GLU A 17 3.18 -44.05 25.93
CA GLU A 17 3.78 -42.71 25.86
C GLU A 17 3.94 -42.29 24.40
N GLY A 18 3.35 -41.14 24.05
CA GLY A 18 3.37 -40.62 22.69
C GLY A 18 4.80 -40.46 22.16
N VAL A 19 5.02 -40.88 20.92
CA VAL A 19 6.31 -40.71 20.23
C VAL A 19 6.67 -39.22 20.20
N LYS A 20 7.88 -38.86 20.68
CA LYS A 20 8.36 -37.47 20.65
C LYS A 20 8.21 -36.91 19.23
N GLN A 21 7.49 -35.80 19.10
CA GLN A 21 7.31 -35.13 17.82
C GLN A 21 8.69 -34.89 17.17
N PRO A 22 8.91 -35.37 15.94
CA PRO A 22 10.13 -35.04 15.22
C PRO A 22 10.21 -33.52 15.02
N PRO A 23 11.41 -32.94 15.05
CA PRO A 23 11.58 -31.50 14.91
C PRO A 23 11.03 -31.03 13.56
N VAL A 24 10.15 -30.02 13.61
CA VAL A 24 9.51 -29.39 12.43
C VAL A 24 10.54 -28.73 11.50
N VAL A 25 11.75 -28.47 12.00
CA VAL A 25 12.86 -27.85 11.28
C VAL A 25 14.05 -28.80 11.30
N ASN A 26 14.66 -29.05 10.14
CA ASN A 26 15.81 -29.95 10.02
C ASN A 26 16.97 -29.49 10.95
N PRO A 27 17.31 -30.25 12.00
CA PRO A 27 18.31 -29.86 12.99
C PRO A 27 19.75 -29.84 12.45
N TYR A 28 19.98 -30.43 11.26
CA TYR A 28 21.28 -30.45 10.59
C TYR A 28 21.46 -29.31 9.59
N LEU A 29 20.46 -28.44 9.41
CA LEU A 29 20.49 -27.36 8.44
C LEU A 29 21.32 -26.18 8.98
N LYS A 30 22.66 -26.24 8.80
CA LYS A 30 23.55 -25.10 9.04
C LYS A 30 23.24 -24.02 7.99
N ARG A 31 22.33 -23.10 8.29
CA ARG A 31 22.13 -21.87 7.50
C ARG A 31 23.41 -21.03 7.56
N ARG A 32 24.29 -21.17 6.56
CA ARG A 32 25.27 -20.13 6.25
C ARG A 32 24.47 -18.89 5.86
N ARG A 33 24.29 -17.96 6.81
CA ARG A 33 23.75 -16.63 6.50
C ARG A 33 24.73 -15.99 5.52
N LYS A 34 24.32 -15.85 4.25
CA LYS A 34 25.06 -14.98 3.34
C LYS A 34 25.12 -13.60 4.00
N PRO A 35 26.28 -12.92 3.99
CA PRO A 35 26.40 -11.58 4.52
C PRO A 35 25.37 -10.67 3.83
N MET A 36 24.88 -9.67 4.55
CA MET A 36 24.05 -8.63 3.94
C MET A 36 24.87 -7.97 2.82
N PRO A 37 24.29 -7.81 1.61
CA PRO A 37 24.97 -7.05 0.57
C PRO A 37 25.26 -5.63 1.05
N THR A 38 26.36 -5.08 0.59
CA THR A 38 26.68 -3.67 0.78
C THR A 38 25.69 -2.78 0.00
N VAL A 39 25.61 -1.50 0.36
CA VAL A 39 24.78 -0.52 -0.37
C VAL A 39 25.15 -0.48 -1.85
N ALA A 40 26.45 -0.51 -2.18
CA ALA A 40 26.91 -0.51 -3.56
C ALA A 40 26.43 -1.74 -4.34
N GLU A 41 26.54 -2.94 -3.76
CA GLU A 41 26.05 -4.19 -4.38
C GLU A 41 24.53 -4.18 -4.55
N MET A 42 23.78 -3.64 -3.59
CA MET A 42 22.32 -3.51 -3.70
C MET A 42 21.95 -2.57 -4.84
N VAL A 43 22.55 -1.38 -4.90
CA VAL A 43 22.27 -0.40 -5.96
C VAL A 43 22.63 -0.97 -7.33
N GLU A 44 23.81 -1.56 -7.48
CA GLU A 44 24.22 -2.18 -8.75
C GLU A 44 23.26 -3.29 -9.18
N GLY A 45 22.85 -4.17 -8.25
CA GLY A 45 21.89 -5.23 -8.52
C GLY A 45 20.52 -4.69 -8.93
N ILE A 46 20.02 -3.68 -8.23
CA ILE A 46 18.76 -3.00 -8.54
C ILE A 46 18.81 -2.41 -9.95
N LEU A 47 19.84 -1.63 -10.29
CA LEU A 47 19.97 -1.00 -11.60
C LEU A 47 20.10 -2.02 -12.75
N LYS A 48 20.61 -3.22 -12.47
CA LYS A 48 20.65 -4.35 -13.44
C LYS A 48 19.30 -5.09 -13.54
N GLY A 49 18.30 -4.72 -12.75
CA GLY A 49 16.99 -5.36 -12.70
C GLY A 49 16.97 -6.68 -11.92
N ASP A 50 17.90 -6.91 -11.00
CA ASP A 50 17.90 -8.09 -10.13
C ASP A 50 16.76 -7.99 -9.10
N VAL A 51 15.68 -8.75 -9.35
CA VAL A 51 14.49 -8.82 -8.49
C VAL A 51 14.82 -9.30 -7.08
N THR A 52 15.87 -10.11 -6.90
CA THR A 52 16.32 -10.56 -5.58
C THR A 52 16.93 -9.42 -4.78
N MET A 53 17.75 -8.58 -5.43
CA MET A 53 18.33 -7.40 -4.79
C MET A 53 17.27 -6.34 -4.50
N LEU A 54 16.34 -6.12 -5.43
CA LEU A 54 15.16 -5.28 -5.20
C LEU A 54 14.37 -5.76 -3.97
N SER A 55 14.04 -7.05 -3.90
CA SER A 55 13.29 -7.62 -2.77
C SER A 55 14.00 -7.42 -1.43
N ARG A 56 15.34 -7.49 -1.41
CA ARG A 56 16.15 -7.26 -0.21
C ARG A 56 16.12 -5.80 0.23
N ALA A 57 16.28 -4.86 -0.71
CA ALA A 57 16.20 -3.44 -0.42
C ALA A 57 14.81 -3.05 0.09
N VAL A 58 13.73 -3.55 -0.55
CA VAL A 58 12.36 -3.35 -0.06
C VAL A 58 12.18 -3.93 1.36
N THR A 59 12.77 -5.08 1.66
CA THR A 59 12.73 -5.63 3.03
C THR A 59 13.44 -4.72 4.05
N LEU A 60 14.50 -4.00 3.66
CA LEU A 60 15.16 -3.02 4.53
C LEU A 60 14.27 -1.80 4.77
N VAL A 61 13.65 -1.26 3.72
CA VAL A 61 12.66 -0.16 3.80
C VAL A 61 11.54 -0.49 4.78
N GLU A 62 11.07 -1.73 4.74
CA GLU A 62 9.99 -2.17 5.60
C GLU A 62 10.41 -2.45 7.05
N SER A 63 11.70 -2.50 7.34
CA SER A 63 12.21 -2.83 8.65
C SER A 63 11.95 -1.73 9.70
N LEU A 64 11.75 -2.17 10.94
CA LEU A 64 11.67 -1.27 12.11
C LEU A 64 13.05 -1.04 12.76
N SER A 65 14.10 -1.70 12.29
CA SER A 65 15.46 -1.53 12.81
C SER A 65 16.06 -0.19 12.34
N PRO A 66 16.59 0.65 13.24
CA PRO A 66 17.25 1.90 12.87
C PRO A 66 18.41 1.70 11.88
N ASP A 67 19.25 0.68 12.10
CA ASP A 67 20.39 0.38 11.22
C ASP A 67 19.93 0.02 9.80
N HIS A 68 18.85 -0.76 9.68
CA HIS A 68 18.27 -1.07 8.37
C HIS A 68 17.67 0.16 7.71
N GLN A 69 17.06 1.07 8.47
CA GLN A 69 16.49 2.30 7.94
C GLN A 69 17.56 3.23 7.38
N VAL A 70 18.71 3.36 8.05
CA VAL A 70 19.87 4.12 7.54
C VAL A 70 20.36 3.55 6.22
N LEU A 71 20.57 2.23 6.16
CA LEU A 71 20.99 1.55 4.92
C LEU A 71 19.97 1.70 3.79
N ALA A 72 18.67 1.57 4.10
CA ALA A 72 17.60 1.72 3.14
C ALA A 72 17.57 3.13 2.53
N GLN A 73 17.72 4.18 3.35
CA GLN A 73 17.77 5.56 2.85
C GLN A 73 18.97 5.78 1.93
N GLU A 74 20.15 5.27 2.28
CA GLU A 74 21.33 5.41 1.42
C GLU A 74 21.14 4.70 0.06
N VAL A 75 20.50 3.53 0.04
CA VAL A 75 20.15 2.83 -1.21
C VAL A 75 19.13 3.65 -2.02
N ILE A 76 18.07 4.15 -1.39
CA ILE A 76 17.04 4.97 -2.06
C ILE A 76 17.67 6.22 -2.67
N GLU A 77 18.50 6.96 -1.94
CA GLU A 77 19.16 8.17 -2.42
C GLU A 77 20.01 7.91 -3.67
N LYS A 78 20.75 6.80 -3.68
CA LYS A 78 21.55 6.38 -4.84
C LYS A 78 20.71 5.89 -6.01
N CYS A 79 19.50 5.39 -5.76
CA CYS A 79 18.55 4.98 -6.79
C CYS A 79 17.69 6.14 -7.34
N LEU A 80 17.51 7.24 -6.60
CA LEU A 80 16.67 8.39 -7.00
C LEU A 80 16.98 8.92 -8.42
N PRO A 81 18.25 9.11 -8.85
CA PRO A 81 18.56 9.58 -10.19
C PRO A 81 18.09 8.66 -11.33
N HIS A 82 17.81 7.41 -11.02
CA HIS A 82 17.35 6.39 -11.95
C HIS A 82 15.84 6.11 -11.84
N SER A 83 15.12 6.90 -11.04
CA SER A 83 13.68 6.79 -10.81
C SER A 83 12.88 7.81 -11.65
N GLY A 84 11.56 7.72 -11.61
CA GLY A 84 10.66 8.63 -12.33
C GLY A 84 10.27 8.18 -13.74
N ASN A 85 10.94 7.21 -14.36
CA ASN A 85 10.59 6.75 -15.71
C ASN A 85 9.54 5.63 -15.70
N SER A 86 8.35 5.90 -15.17
CA SER A 86 7.24 4.94 -15.11
C SER A 86 5.87 5.60 -15.22
N ARG A 87 4.83 4.81 -15.48
CA ARG A 87 3.42 5.16 -15.28
C ARG A 87 2.94 4.62 -13.94
N ARG A 88 2.57 5.51 -13.01
CA ARG A 88 2.06 5.12 -11.68
C ARG A 88 0.54 5.16 -11.70
N ILE A 89 -0.11 4.03 -11.48
CA ILE A 89 -1.57 3.89 -11.55
C ILE A 89 -2.11 3.39 -10.21
N GLY A 90 -2.92 4.21 -9.55
CA GLY A 90 -3.66 3.83 -8.37
C GLY A 90 -4.92 3.09 -8.74
N ILE A 91 -5.20 1.97 -8.09
CA ILE A 91 -6.39 1.15 -8.35
C ILE A 91 -7.17 1.01 -7.05
N THR A 92 -8.41 1.49 -7.06
CA THR A 92 -9.32 1.39 -5.92
C THR A 92 -10.70 0.89 -6.36
N GLY A 93 -11.56 0.61 -5.39
CA GLY A 93 -12.87 0.04 -5.61
C GLY A 93 -13.36 -0.72 -4.39
N VAL A 94 -14.68 -0.86 -4.28
CA VAL A 94 -15.32 -1.53 -3.14
C VAL A 94 -14.89 -3.00 -3.03
N PRO A 95 -14.94 -3.62 -1.83
CA PRO A 95 -14.75 -5.06 -1.68
C PRO A 95 -15.68 -5.83 -2.63
N GLY A 96 -15.15 -6.84 -3.33
CA GLY A 96 -15.92 -7.63 -4.30
C GLY A 96 -16.06 -7.02 -5.71
N ALA A 97 -15.56 -5.80 -5.93
CA ALA A 97 -15.54 -5.16 -7.26
C ALA A 97 -14.66 -5.86 -8.30
N GLY A 98 -13.88 -6.87 -7.89
CA GLY A 98 -13.01 -7.63 -8.79
C GLY A 98 -11.65 -6.97 -9.03
N LYS A 99 -11.15 -6.15 -8.09
CA LYS A 99 -9.86 -5.46 -8.21
C LYS A 99 -8.69 -6.39 -8.50
N SER A 100 -8.49 -7.44 -7.71
CA SER A 100 -7.37 -8.38 -7.91
C SER A 100 -7.43 -9.08 -9.27
N THR A 101 -8.63 -9.50 -9.71
CA THR A 101 -8.84 -10.03 -11.07
C THR A 101 -8.49 -8.98 -12.13
N SER A 102 -8.87 -7.72 -11.90
CA SER A 102 -8.60 -6.62 -12.82
C SER A 102 -7.11 -6.31 -12.92
N ILE A 103 -6.41 -6.29 -11.79
CA ILE A 103 -4.95 -6.11 -11.73
C ILE A 103 -4.24 -7.24 -12.48
N ASP A 104 -4.70 -8.48 -12.34
CA ASP A 104 -4.14 -9.63 -13.05
C ASP A 104 -4.28 -9.46 -14.57
N VAL A 105 -5.48 -9.14 -15.07
CA VAL A 105 -5.72 -8.99 -16.52
C VAL A 105 -5.13 -7.71 -17.12
N PHE A 106 -5.23 -6.58 -16.43
CA PHE A 106 -4.57 -5.32 -16.85
C PHE A 106 -3.06 -5.48 -16.82
N GLY A 107 -2.53 -6.18 -15.80
CA GLY A 107 -1.11 -6.43 -15.69
C GLY A 107 -0.59 -7.27 -16.85
N LEU A 108 -1.29 -8.35 -17.20
CA LEU A 108 -0.94 -9.15 -18.38
C LEU A 108 -1.02 -8.33 -19.68
N HIS A 109 -2.00 -7.44 -19.82
CA HIS A 109 -2.09 -6.54 -20.98
C HIS A 109 -0.83 -5.67 -21.12
N VAL A 110 -0.37 -5.06 -20.01
CA VAL A 110 0.86 -4.24 -19.98
C VAL A 110 2.11 -5.05 -20.35
N LEU A 111 2.18 -6.30 -19.89
CA LEU A 111 3.33 -7.16 -20.10
C LEU A 111 3.45 -7.67 -21.55
N LYS A 112 2.34 -7.78 -22.30
CA LYS A 112 2.34 -8.25 -23.71
C LYS A 112 3.26 -7.45 -24.63
N ARG A 113 3.51 -6.17 -24.33
CA ARG A 113 4.35 -5.28 -25.14
C ARG A 113 5.79 -5.16 -24.64
N GLY A 114 6.26 -6.14 -23.86
CA GLY A 114 7.62 -6.14 -23.28
C GLY A 114 7.77 -5.18 -22.09
N GLY A 115 6.65 -4.72 -21.51
CA GLY A 115 6.66 -3.90 -20.30
C GLY A 115 7.13 -4.68 -19.07
N LYS A 116 7.45 -3.94 -18.00
CA LYS A 116 7.70 -4.48 -16.66
C LYS A 116 6.73 -3.85 -15.68
N LEU A 117 6.11 -4.68 -14.83
CA LEU A 117 5.07 -4.25 -13.90
C LEU A 117 5.44 -4.52 -12.45
N ALA A 118 5.38 -3.50 -11.60
CA ALA A 118 5.36 -3.68 -10.15
C ALA A 118 3.92 -3.46 -9.64
N VAL A 119 3.44 -4.33 -8.75
CA VAL A 119 2.17 -4.20 -8.05
C VAL A 119 2.45 -4.07 -6.55
N LEU A 120 2.04 -2.94 -5.97
CA LEU A 120 2.24 -2.60 -4.57
C LEU A 120 0.88 -2.41 -3.89
N ALA A 121 0.66 -3.04 -2.74
CA ALA A 121 -0.60 -2.89 -2.00
C ALA A 121 -0.45 -1.92 -0.82
N ILE A 122 -1.52 -1.19 -0.49
CA ILE A 122 -1.66 -0.41 0.75
C ILE A 122 -2.88 -0.91 1.51
N ASP A 123 -2.64 -1.52 2.67
CA ASP A 123 -3.66 -1.99 3.60
C ASP A 123 -3.47 -1.31 4.98
N PRO A 124 -4.34 -0.36 5.38
CA PRO A 124 -4.30 0.23 6.72
C PRO A 124 -4.44 -0.80 7.84
N SER A 125 -5.12 -1.92 7.59
CA SER A 125 -5.36 -2.96 8.61
C SER A 125 -4.13 -3.85 8.86
N SER A 126 -3.08 -3.72 8.04
CA SER A 126 -1.80 -4.41 8.19
C SER A 126 -1.11 -4.13 9.54
N GLU A 127 -1.46 -3.03 10.20
CA GLU A 127 -1.10 -2.72 11.59
C GLU A 127 -1.45 -3.86 12.56
N ARG A 128 -2.66 -4.43 12.42
CA ARG A 128 -3.15 -5.50 13.32
C ARG A 128 -2.58 -6.86 12.95
N THR A 129 -2.39 -7.12 11.67
CA THR A 129 -1.97 -8.44 11.16
C THR A 129 -0.46 -8.61 11.06
N LYS A 130 0.33 -7.55 11.35
CA LYS A 130 1.79 -7.49 11.18
C LYS A 130 2.24 -7.78 9.74
N GLY A 131 1.38 -7.49 8.76
CA GLY A 131 1.63 -7.67 7.33
C GLY A 131 1.11 -8.99 6.78
N SER A 132 0.65 -8.98 5.52
CA SER A 132 0.18 -10.16 4.81
C SER A 132 1.31 -10.74 3.95
N ILE A 133 1.86 -11.89 4.32
CA ILE A 133 2.94 -12.52 3.55
C ILE A 133 2.39 -13.21 2.27
N LEU A 134 1.15 -13.71 2.31
CA LEU A 134 0.62 -14.65 1.31
C LEU A 134 -0.74 -14.26 0.71
N GLY A 135 -1.56 -13.46 1.40
CA GLY A 135 -2.98 -13.29 1.06
C GLY A 135 -3.26 -12.52 -0.24
N ASP A 136 -2.37 -11.63 -0.65
CA ASP A 136 -2.54 -10.83 -1.87
C ASP A 136 -1.95 -11.52 -3.10
N LYS A 137 -0.89 -12.32 -2.94
CA LYS A 137 -0.25 -13.05 -4.05
C LYS A 137 -1.11 -14.17 -4.61
N THR A 138 -1.94 -14.82 -3.79
CA THR A 138 -2.82 -15.91 -4.25
C THR A 138 -4.02 -15.42 -5.06
N ARG A 139 -4.32 -14.12 -5.05
CA ARG A 139 -5.44 -13.54 -5.81
C ARG A 139 -5.07 -13.11 -7.23
N MET A 140 -3.78 -13.08 -7.54
CA MET A 140 -3.19 -12.66 -8.83
C MET A 140 -2.34 -13.81 -9.40
N GLU A 141 -2.98 -14.94 -9.68
CA GLU A 141 -2.29 -16.21 -9.98
C GLU A 141 -1.41 -16.13 -11.23
N LYS A 142 -1.91 -15.52 -12.32
CA LYS A 142 -1.17 -15.43 -13.59
C LYS A 142 0.00 -14.46 -13.46
N LEU A 143 -0.22 -13.31 -12.82
CA LEU A 143 0.79 -12.28 -12.65
C LEU A 143 1.89 -12.69 -11.66
N ALA A 144 1.55 -13.43 -10.59
CA ALA A 144 2.49 -13.83 -9.55
C ALA A 144 3.65 -14.72 -10.05
N VAL A 145 3.46 -15.42 -11.17
CA VAL A 145 4.48 -16.28 -11.79
C VAL A 145 5.15 -15.64 -13.00
N HIS A 146 4.73 -14.44 -13.42
CA HIS A 146 5.27 -13.78 -14.60
C HIS A 146 6.65 -13.17 -14.31
N PRO A 147 7.70 -13.46 -15.10
CA PRO A 147 9.07 -13.03 -14.80
C PRO A 147 9.28 -11.52 -14.83
N SER A 148 8.48 -10.79 -15.62
CA SER A 148 8.51 -9.31 -15.70
C SER A 148 7.57 -8.62 -14.72
N ALA A 149 6.96 -9.37 -13.78
CA ALA A 149 6.09 -8.84 -12.74
C ALA A 149 6.75 -8.93 -11.36
N PHE A 150 6.57 -7.88 -10.54
CA PHE A 150 6.99 -7.86 -9.15
C PHE A 150 5.81 -7.48 -8.26
N ILE A 151 5.38 -8.40 -7.40
CA ILE A 151 4.24 -8.17 -6.51
C ILE A 151 4.72 -8.06 -5.06
N ARG A 152 4.42 -6.92 -4.42
CA ARG A 152 4.70 -6.65 -3.02
C ARG A 152 3.39 -6.41 -2.25
N PRO A 153 3.06 -7.28 -1.27
CA PRO A 153 1.94 -7.05 -0.35
C PRO A 153 2.13 -5.78 0.48
N SER A 154 1.07 -5.33 1.17
CA SER A 154 1.15 -4.15 2.01
C SER A 154 2.21 -4.29 3.10
N PRO A 155 3.10 -3.30 3.27
CA PRO A 155 4.10 -3.33 4.32
C PRO A 155 3.43 -3.19 5.69
N SER A 156 4.05 -3.75 6.72
CA SER A 156 3.62 -3.56 8.09
C SER A 156 4.20 -2.24 8.60
N ALA A 157 3.35 -1.29 8.96
CA ALA A 157 3.78 -0.09 9.68
C ALA A 157 2.65 0.33 10.62
N GLY A 158 3.00 0.74 11.85
CA GLY A 158 2.05 1.04 12.93
C GLY A 158 1.10 2.22 12.68
N SER A 159 1.18 2.87 11.52
CA SER A 159 0.22 3.88 11.06
C SER A 159 0.08 3.85 9.53
N LEU A 160 -1.08 4.23 8.99
CA LEU A 160 -1.29 4.42 7.54
C LEU A 160 -0.21 5.29 6.88
N GLY A 161 0.25 6.35 7.56
CA GLY A 161 1.32 7.21 7.07
C GLY A 161 2.63 6.45 6.84
N GLY A 162 3.01 5.60 7.80
CA GLY A 162 4.20 4.77 7.69
C GLY A 162 4.09 3.70 6.59
N VAL A 163 2.90 3.13 6.38
CA VAL A 163 2.65 2.16 5.29
C VAL A 163 2.82 2.86 3.94
N ALA A 164 2.22 4.03 3.80
CA ALA A 164 2.23 4.79 2.57
C ALA A 164 3.64 5.35 2.25
N ARG A 165 4.39 5.80 3.26
CA ARG A 165 5.80 6.20 3.10
C ARG A 165 6.66 5.05 2.56
N LYS A 166 6.61 3.88 3.19
CA LYS A 166 7.35 2.68 2.73
C LYS A 166 6.97 2.27 1.31
N THR A 167 5.70 2.41 0.97
CA THR A 167 5.21 2.14 -0.39
C THR A 167 5.83 3.13 -1.38
N ARG A 168 5.84 4.43 -1.07
CA ARG A 168 6.45 5.46 -1.92
C ARG A 168 7.96 5.25 -2.11
N GLU A 169 8.68 4.89 -1.06
CA GLU A 169 10.10 4.54 -1.14
C GLU A 169 10.31 3.29 -2.01
N THR A 170 9.40 2.31 -1.93
CA THR A 170 9.42 1.12 -2.79
C THR A 170 9.17 1.45 -4.26
N ILE A 171 8.31 2.43 -4.58
CA ILE A 171 8.10 2.91 -5.96
C ILE A 171 9.45 3.35 -6.56
N VAL A 172 10.25 4.13 -5.83
CA VAL A 172 11.57 4.60 -6.30
C VAL A 172 12.49 3.43 -6.64
N LEU A 173 12.55 2.41 -5.76
CA LEU A 173 13.37 1.22 -6.00
C LEU A 173 12.88 0.40 -7.20
N CYS A 174 11.57 0.27 -7.39
CA CYS A 174 11.00 -0.41 -8.55
C CYS A 174 11.33 0.34 -9.86
N GLU A 175 11.18 1.66 -9.87
CA GLU A 175 11.53 2.47 -11.05
C GLU A 175 13.02 2.35 -11.39
N ALA A 176 13.89 2.43 -10.39
CA ALA A 176 15.33 2.24 -10.58
C ALA A 176 15.69 0.82 -11.09
N ALA A 177 14.87 -0.19 -10.76
CA ALA A 177 15.00 -1.55 -11.31
C ALA A 177 14.45 -1.72 -12.74
N GLY A 178 13.97 -0.63 -13.35
CA GLY A 178 13.44 -0.60 -14.71
C GLY A 178 11.97 -1.02 -14.82
N PHE A 179 11.22 -1.06 -13.72
CA PHE A 179 9.76 -1.22 -13.80
C PHE A 179 9.13 0.07 -14.31
N ASN A 180 8.57 0.01 -15.53
CA ASN A 180 8.00 1.16 -16.22
C ASN A 180 6.48 1.31 -16.02
N ASN A 181 5.85 0.36 -15.35
CA ASN A 181 4.47 0.45 -14.90
C ASN A 181 4.41 0.07 -13.41
N ILE A 182 3.75 0.90 -12.60
CA ILE A 182 3.62 0.70 -11.16
C ILE A 182 2.14 0.77 -10.80
N PHE A 183 1.56 -0.34 -10.39
CA PHE A 183 0.20 -0.37 -9.85
C PHE A 183 0.26 -0.25 -8.33
N VAL A 184 -0.57 0.64 -7.78
CA VAL A 184 -0.73 0.81 -6.35
C VAL A 184 -2.18 0.52 -5.98
N GLU A 185 -2.45 -0.62 -5.35
CA GLU A 185 -3.79 -1.04 -4.97
C GLU A 185 -4.14 -0.62 -3.54
N THR A 186 -5.35 -0.11 -3.33
CA THR A 186 -5.94 -0.01 -1.99
C THR A 186 -6.55 -1.36 -1.58
N VAL A 187 -6.13 -1.90 -0.44
CA VAL A 187 -6.71 -3.12 0.14
C VAL A 187 -7.64 -2.75 1.30
N GLY A 188 -8.79 -3.42 1.37
CA GLY A 188 -9.72 -3.32 2.51
C GLY A 188 -10.66 -2.12 2.50
N VAL A 189 -11.18 -1.80 3.68
CA VAL A 189 -12.05 -0.64 3.97
C VAL A 189 -11.24 0.40 4.75
N GLY A 190 -11.15 1.64 4.28
CA GLY A 190 -10.27 2.64 4.90
C GLY A 190 -10.32 4.03 4.30
N GLN A 191 -9.26 4.80 4.58
CA GLN A 191 -8.92 6.10 3.98
C GLN A 191 -7.58 5.99 3.21
N SER A 192 -7.27 4.81 2.68
CA SER A 192 -6.03 4.59 1.91
C SER A 192 -6.10 5.20 0.51
N GLU A 193 -7.30 5.55 0.03
CA GLU A 193 -7.53 6.15 -1.29
C GLU A 193 -6.76 7.46 -1.46
N THR A 194 -6.81 8.35 -0.47
CA THR A 194 -6.07 9.62 -0.49
C THR A 194 -4.55 9.40 -0.49
N ALA A 195 -4.07 8.41 0.27
CA ALA A 195 -2.66 8.06 0.33
C ALA A 195 -2.17 7.50 -1.01
N VAL A 196 -2.94 6.61 -1.65
CA VAL A 196 -2.64 6.09 -2.99
C VAL A 196 -2.66 7.22 -4.02
N HIS A 197 -3.71 8.06 -4.02
CA HIS A 197 -3.83 9.18 -4.94
C HIS A 197 -2.64 10.16 -4.85
N SER A 198 -2.07 10.36 -3.66
CA SER A 198 -0.92 11.26 -3.46
C SER A 198 0.44 10.69 -3.94
N MET A 199 0.47 9.48 -4.49
CA MET A 199 1.70 8.85 -5.01
C MET A 199 1.60 8.29 -6.43
N VAL A 200 0.46 8.47 -7.11
CA VAL A 200 0.21 7.95 -8.46
C VAL A 200 -0.12 9.05 -9.46
N ASP A 201 0.07 8.76 -10.74
CA ASP A 201 -0.19 9.69 -11.83
C ASP A 201 -1.64 9.60 -12.30
N PHE A 202 -2.19 8.38 -12.37
CA PHE A 202 -3.58 8.10 -12.75
C PHE A 202 -4.30 7.32 -11.65
N PHE A 203 -5.52 7.71 -11.29
CA PHE A 203 -6.30 7.03 -10.26
C PHE A 203 -7.58 6.41 -10.85
N LEU A 204 -7.59 5.07 -10.91
CA LEU A 204 -8.66 4.26 -11.48
C LEU A 204 -9.63 3.76 -10.39
N LEU A 205 -10.91 4.10 -10.55
CA LEU A 205 -11.99 3.63 -9.67
C LEU A 205 -12.75 2.48 -10.34
N ILE A 206 -12.70 1.30 -9.73
CA ILE A 206 -13.46 0.11 -10.16
C ILE A 206 -14.78 0.04 -9.39
N GLN A 207 -15.89 -0.02 -10.12
CA GLN A 207 -17.26 -0.10 -9.59
C GLN A 207 -18.01 -1.34 -10.08
N LEU A 208 -19.13 -1.63 -9.43
CA LEU A 208 -20.08 -2.67 -9.82
C LEU A 208 -21.44 -2.04 -10.13
N ALA A 209 -22.16 -2.66 -11.05
CA ALA A 209 -23.55 -2.31 -11.32
C ALA A 209 -24.50 -2.94 -10.29
N GLY A 210 -25.65 -2.30 -10.06
CA GLY A 210 -26.81 -2.98 -9.45
C GLY A 210 -26.98 -2.84 -7.93
N THR A 211 -26.39 -1.82 -7.30
CA THR A 211 -26.62 -1.53 -5.86
C THR A 211 -27.87 -0.69 -5.58
N GLY A 212 -28.67 -0.34 -6.60
CA GLY A 212 -29.92 0.42 -6.44
C GLY A 212 -29.73 1.95 -6.38
N ASP A 213 -28.67 2.41 -5.73
CA ASP A 213 -28.10 3.76 -5.83
C ASP A 213 -26.57 3.64 -5.86
N GLU A 214 -26.00 3.69 -7.07
CA GLU A 214 -24.58 3.44 -7.28
C GLU A 214 -23.69 4.59 -6.79
N LEU A 215 -24.26 5.78 -6.66
CA LEU A 215 -23.57 6.98 -6.20
C LEU A 215 -23.53 7.05 -4.66
N GLN A 216 -24.58 6.56 -3.98
CA GLN A 216 -24.69 6.63 -2.52
C GLN A 216 -23.61 5.83 -1.77
N GLY A 217 -23.03 4.81 -2.40
CA GLY A 217 -21.94 4.01 -1.84
C GLY A 217 -20.55 4.65 -1.95
N ILE A 218 -20.40 5.72 -2.72
CA ILE A 218 -19.09 6.32 -2.99
C ILE A 218 -18.96 7.63 -2.24
N LYS A 219 -17.90 7.73 -1.42
CA LYS A 219 -17.56 8.99 -0.77
C LYS A 219 -17.29 10.03 -1.86
N ARG A 220 -17.96 11.17 -1.80
CA ARG A 220 -17.79 12.30 -2.73
C ARG A 220 -16.30 12.58 -3.06
N GLY A 221 -15.43 12.56 -2.04
CA GLY A 221 -14.00 12.77 -2.23
C GLY A 221 -13.28 11.71 -3.09
N ILE A 222 -13.76 10.47 -3.15
CA ILE A 222 -13.17 9.42 -4.01
C ILE A 222 -13.50 9.66 -5.48
N MET A 223 -14.73 10.09 -5.79
CA MET A 223 -15.07 10.43 -7.19
C MET A 223 -14.28 11.63 -7.70
N GLU A 224 -14.06 12.63 -6.84
CA GLU A 224 -13.26 13.82 -7.17
C GLU A 224 -11.78 13.48 -7.46
N MET A 225 -11.28 12.35 -6.95
CA MET A 225 -9.91 11.86 -7.19
C MET A 225 -9.80 10.99 -8.45
N ALA A 226 -10.90 10.51 -9.03
CA ALA A 226 -10.85 9.55 -10.12
C ALA A 226 -10.48 10.20 -11.46
N ASP A 227 -9.38 9.76 -12.05
CA ASP A 227 -9.00 10.12 -13.43
C ASP A 227 -9.74 9.24 -14.46
N GLY A 228 -10.24 8.07 -14.04
CA GLY A 228 -11.13 7.22 -14.81
C GLY A 228 -11.95 6.26 -13.94
N ILE A 229 -13.16 5.93 -14.40
CA ILE A 229 -14.08 5.02 -13.71
C ILE A 229 -14.40 3.84 -14.62
N VAL A 230 -14.33 2.62 -14.08
CA VAL A 230 -14.66 1.41 -14.84
C VAL A 230 -15.70 0.57 -14.09
N ILE A 231 -16.79 0.23 -14.77
CA ILE A 231 -17.84 -0.64 -14.25
C ILE A 231 -17.49 -2.08 -14.64
N ASN A 232 -17.07 -2.87 -13.66
CA ASN A 232 -16.68 -4.28 -13.87
C ASN A 232 -17.91 -5.21 -13.88
N LYS A 233 -17.68 -6.46 -14.28
CA LYS A 233 -18.70 -7.52 -14.43
C LYS A 233 -19.78 -7.13 -15.44
N ALA A 234 -19.40 -6.41 -16.49
CA ALA A 234 -20.28 -6.08 -17.61
C ALA A 234 -20.36 -7.29 -18.57
N ASP A 235 -20.95 -8.38 -18.09
CA ASP A 235 -21.08 -9.65 -18.78
C ASP A 235 -22.45 -10.30 -18.53
N GLY A 236 -22.85 -11.22 -19.41
CA GLY A 236 -24.14 -11.91 -19.35
C GLY A 236 -25.33 -10.97 -19.17
N ASP A 237 -26.20 -11.30 -18.21
CA ASP A 237 -27.40 -10.52 -17.89
C ASP A 237 -27.09 -9.18 -17.18
N ASN A 238 -25.82 -8.90 -16.87
CA ASN A 238 -25.41 -7.69 -16.17
C ASN A 238 -24.94 -6.57 -17.12
N VAL A 239 -24.83 -6.82 -18.43
CA VAL A 239 -24.39 -5.83 -19.44
C VAL A 239 -25.27 -4.57 -19.40
N ASP A 240 -26.59 -4.72 -19.40
CA ASP A 240 -27.50 -3.57 -19.43
C ASP A 240 -27.46 -2.76 -18.12
N ARG A 241 -27.31 -3.45 -16.98
CA ARG A 241 -27.12 -2.79 -15.69
C ARG A 241 -25.80 -2.02 -15.65
N ALA A 242 -24.71 -2.59 -16.18
CA ALA A 242 -23.42 -1.93 -16.27
C ALA A 242 -23.43 -0.72 -17.20
N ARG A 243 -24.22 -0.74 -18.28
CA ARG A 243 -24.42 0.43 -19.15
C ARG A 243 -25.23 1.52 -18.47
N LEU A 244 -26.27 1.16 -17.73
CA LEU A 244 -27.04 2.11 -16.93
C LEU A 244 -26.14 2.79 -15.88
N ALA A 245 -25.35 1.99 -15.16
CA ALA A 245 -24.33 2.44 -14.23
C ALA A 245 -23.36 3.45 -14.86
N GLN A 246 -22.77 3.07 -15.99
CA GLN A 246 -21.87 3.92 -16.76
C GLN A 246 -22.49 5.28 -17.09
N ALA A 247 -23.76 5.29 -17.53
CA ALA A 247 -24.48 6.53 -17.86
C ALA A 247 -24.74 7.40 -16.61
N GLN A 248 -25.08 6.79 -15.48
CA GLN A 248 -25.28 7.50 -14.21
C GLN A 248 -23.98 8.16 -13.73
N PHE A 249 -22.86 7.43 -13.72
CA PHE A 249 -21.55 7.97 -13.36
C PHE A 249 -21.09 9.09 -14.30
N ARG A 250 -21.26 8.90 -15.62
CA ARG A 250 -20.94 9.94 -16.61
C ARG A 250 -21.75 11.21 -16.35
N SER A 251 -23.05 11.07 -16.09
CA SER A 251 -23.92 12.22 -15.78
C SER A 251 -23.50 12.92 -14.49
N ALA A 252 -23.13 12.16 -13.47
CA ALA A 252 -22.67 12.71 -12.19
C ALA A 252 -21.36 13.47 -12.34
N LEU A 253 -20.40 12.97 -13.13
CA LEU A 253 -19.10 13.63 -13.36
C LEU A 253 -19.24 15.03 -13.97
N HIS A 254 -20.26 15.26 -14.80
CA HIS A 254 -20.54 16.60 -15.35
C HIS A 254 -20.99 17.63 -14.30
N LEU A 255 -21.38 17.19 -13.11
CA LEU A 255 -21.75 18.08 -11.99
C LEU A 255 -20.53 18.50 -11.15
N PHE A 256 -19.37 17.89 -11.37
CA PHE A 256 -18.14 18.23 -10.67
C PHE A 256 -17.37 19.34 -11.39
N PRO A 257 -16.59 20.15 -10.66
CA PRO A 257 -15.69 21.10 -11.29
C PRO A 257 -14.66 20.37 -12.18
N PRO A 258 -14.14 21.05 -13.21
CA PRO A 258 -13.05 20.51 -14.02
C PRO A 258 -11.86 20.08 -13.15
N THR A 259 -11.22 18.96 -13.53
CA THR A 259 -10.02 18.49 -12.84
C THR A 259 -8.87 19.48 -13.00
N THR A 260 -7.90 19.45 -12.07
CA THR A 260 -6.73 20.34 -12.12
C THR A 260 -5.83 20.11 -13.34
N SER A 261 -5.91 18.94 -13.97
CA SER A 261 -5.24 18.63 -15.24
C SER A 261 -5.99 19.15 -16.45
N GLY A 262 -7.28 19.45 -16.32
CA GLY A 262 -8.19 19.70 -17.44
C GLY A 262 -8.72 18.41 -18.11
N TRP A 263 -8.30 17.23 -17.64
CA TRP A 263 -8.83 15.96 -18.13
C TRP A 263 -10.27 15.77 -17.65
N MET A 264 -11.15 15.31 -18.53
CA MET A 264 -12.50 14.92 -18.14
C MET A 264 -12.53 13.41 -17.91
N PRO A 265 -12.74 12.93 -16.67
CA PRO A 265 -12.71 11.51 -16.37
C PRO A 265 -13.69 10.72 -17.25
N GLU A 266 -13.18 9.66 -17.87
CA GLU A 266 -13.99 8.77 -18.70
C GLU A 266 -14.61 7.65 -17.85
N VAL A 267 -15.81 7.20 -18.25
CA VAL A 267 -16.50 6.07 -17.62
C VAL A 267 -16.71 4.98 -18.65
N LEU A 268 -16.14 3.80 -18.40
CA LEU A 268 -16.20 2.62 -19.29
C LEU A 268 -16.77 1.40 -18.57
N THR A 269 -17.14 0.37 -19.34
CA THR A 269 -17.60 -0.93 -18.83
C THR A 269 -16.67 -2.03 -19.30
N TYR A 270 -16.41 -3.03 -18.47
CA TYR A 270 -15.56 -4.16 -18.83
C TYR A 270 -15.92 -5.42 -18.03
N SER A 271 -15.40 -6.57 -18.45
CA SER A 271 -15.42 -7.80 -17.65
C SER A 271 -14.00 -8.29 -17.44
N GLY A 272 -13.51 -8.19 -16.20
CA GLY A 272 -12.22 -8.76 -15.83
C GLY A 272 -12.19 -10.28 -15.92
N TYR A 273 -13.32 -10.97 -15.70
CA TYR A 273 -13.35 -12.44 -15.72
C TYR A 273 -13.34 -13.00 -17.15
N TYR A 274 -14.12 -12.41 -18.05
CA TYR A 274 -14.17 -12.82 -19.46
C TYR A 274 -13.16 -12.08 -20.35
N GLU A 275 -12.31 -11.23 -19.75
CA GLU A 275 -11.31 -10.39 -20.44
C GLU A 275 -11.92 -9.51 -21.56
N LEU A 276 -13.15 -9.00 -21.36
CA LEU A 276 -13.86 -8.11 -22.28
C LEU A 276 -13.63 -6.64 -21.92
N GLY A 277 -13.46 -5.77 -22.91
CA GLY A 277 -13.31 -4.32 -22.68
C GLY A 277 -11.94 -3.88 -22.16
N ILE A 278 -10.97 -4.80 -22.08
CA ILE A 278 -9.65 -4.54 -21.48
C ILE A 278 -8.83 -3.55 -22.32
N GLU A 279 -8.88 -3.68 -23.65
CA GLU A 279 -8.14 -2.81 -24.56
C GLU A 279 -8.69 -1.39 -24.53
N GLU A 280 -10.00 -1.22 -24.43
CA GLU A 280 -10.68 0.06 -24.36
C GLU A 280 -10.37 0.80 -23.06
N VAL A 281 -10.34 0.08 -21.93
CA VAL A 281 -9.89 0.64 -20.64
C VAL A 281 -8.44 1.08 -20.72
N TRP A 282 -7.57 0.28 -21.34
CA TRP A 282 -6.16 0.65 -21.44
C TRP A 282 -5.94 1.82 -22.41
N ALA A 283 -6.71 1.89 -23.50
CA ALA A 283 -6.69 3.02 -24.42
C ALA A 283 -7.10 4.34 -23.75
N MET A 284 -8.04 4.31 -22.80
CA MET A 284 -8.38 5.48 -21.97
C MET A 284 -7.18 5.92 -21.12
N ILE A 285 -6.49 4.97 -20.49
CA ILE A 285 -5.29 5.26 -19.70
C ILE A 285 -4.19 5.85 -20.59
N ASP A 286 -3.98 5.30 -21.79
CA ASP A 286 -3.02 5.83 -22.76
C ASP A 286 -3.35 7.28 -23.16
N ARG A 287 -4.63 7.59 -23.46
CA ARG A 287 -5.10 8.96 -23.76
C ARG A 287 -4.86 9.92 -22.61
N TYR A 288 -5.06 9.49 -21.36
CA TYR A 288 -4.78 10.32 -20.20
C TYR A 288 -3.31 10.71 -20.14
N PHE A 289 -2.40 9.73 -20.23
CA PHE A 289 -0.96 9.99 -20.14
C PHE A 289 -0.50 10.93 -21.27
N GLU A 290 -0.94 10.70 -22.50
CA GLU A 290 -0.67 11.61 -23.63
C GLU A 290 -1.17 13.04 -23.35
N PHE A 291 -2.39 13.17 -22.80
CA PHE A 291 -2.97 14.46 -22.47
C PHE A 291 -2.20 15.22 -21.38
N VAL A 292 -1.84 14.55 -20.27
CA VAL A 292 -1.16 15.20 -19.13
C VAL A 292 0.33 15.44 -19.38
N GLU A 293 0.96 14.65 -20.26
CA GLU A 293 2.31 14.92 -20.75
C GLU A 293 2.29 16.13 -21.70
N GLY A 294 1.33 16.16 -22.64
CA GLY A 294 1.19 17.24 -23.63
C GLY A 294 0.92 18.62 -23.02
N ASN A 295 0.26 18.69 -21.87
CA ASN A 295 -0.03 19.95 -21.18
C ASN A 295 0.91 20.25 -19.98
N GLY A 296 1.92 19.40 -19.73
CA GLY A 296 2.90 19.56 -18.65
C GLY A 296 2.37 19.27 -17.23
N TYR A 297 1.13 18.79 -17.09
CA TYR A 297 0.55 18.43 -15.80
C TYR A 297 1.27 17.26 -15.14
N PHE A 298 1.74 16.28 -15.92
CA PHE A 298 2.41 15.07 -15.42
C PHE A 298 3.57 15.40 -14.46
N GLU A 299 4.51 16.22 -14.93
CA GLU A 299 5.66 16.66 -14.14
C GLU A 299 5.26 17.58 -12.98
N ARG A 300 4.24 18.44 -13.19
CA ARG A 300 3.73 19.31 -12.12
C ARG A 300 3.15 18.48 -10.96
N LYS A 301 2.28 17.51 -11.26
CA LYS A 301 1.64 16.62 -10.28
C LYS A 301 2.71 15.91 -9.44
N ARG A 302 3.74 15.35 -10.08
CA ARG A 302 4.82 14.63 -9.38
C ARG A 302 5.65 15.53 -8.47
N ARG A 303 5.96 16.76 -8.87
CA ARG A 303 6.64 17.74 -8.01
C ARG A 303 5.79 18.11 -6.80
N GLU A 304 4.49 18.33 -7.00
CA GLU A 304 3.55 18.62 -5.92
C GLU A 304 3.42 17.45 -4.93
N GLN A 305 3.37 16.22 -5.45
CA GLN A 305 3.41 15.01 -4.62
C GLN A 305 4.72 14.90 -3.85
N ALA A 306 5.87 15.13 -4.49
CA ALA A 306 7.16 15.10 -3.79
C ALA A 306 7.22 16.13 -2.65
N ARG A 307 6.72 17.35 -2.88
CA ARG A 307 6.58 18.37 -1.84
C ARG A 307 5.65 17.90 -0.72
N TYR A 308 4.49 17.36 -1.05
CA TYR A 308 3.53 16.84 -0.07
C TYR A 308 4.19 15.78 0.83
N TRP A 309 4.90 14.82 0.24
CA TRP A 309 5.56 13.75 0.98
C TRP A 309 6.73 14.21 1.84
N MET A 310 7.43 15.28 1.46
CA MET A 310 8.42 15.91 2.32
C MET A 310 7.78 16.43 3.61
N PHE A 311 6.67 17.19 3.50
CA PHE A 311 5.96 17.70 4.67
C PHE A 311 5.34 16.58 5.51
N GLU A 312 4.76 15.56 4.87
CA GLU A 312 4.20 14.41 5.58
C GLU A 312 5.28 13.66 6.37
N THR A 313 6.47 13.49 5.79
CA THR A 313 7.61 12.86 6.47
C THR A 313 8.06 13.68 7.68
N ILE A 314 8.12 15.02 7.56
CA ILE A 314 8.45 15.90 8.69
C ILE A 314 7.42 15.71 9.82
N ASN A 315 6.13 15.74 9.49
CA ASN A 315 5.05 15.56 10.46
C ASN A 315 5.13 14.20 11.15
N GLU A 316 5.35 13.12 10.39
CA GLU A 316 5.50 11.77 10.94
C GLU A 316 6.71 11.67 11.87
N GLN A 317 7.87 12.21 11.47
CA GLN A 317 9.09 12.16 12.28
C GLN A 317 8.95 12.95 13.59
N LEU A 318 8.37 14.16 13.54
CA LEU A 318 8.08 14.94 14.74
C LEU A 318 7.12 14.21 15.67
N ARG A 319 6.05 13.61 15.11
CA ARG A 319 5.08 12.81 15.86
C ARG A 319 5.75 11.60 16.52
N ASN A 320 6.54 10.84 15.77
CA ASN A 320 7.23 9.66 16.29
C ASN A 320 8.26 10.03 17.36
N HIS A 321 9.01 11.11 17.18
CA HIS A 321 9.97 11.58 18.18
C HIS A 321 9.26 12.00 19.48
N PHE A 322 8.09 12.62 19.39
CA PHE A 322 7.28 12.99 20.55
C PHE A 322 6.70 11.77 21.28
N TYR A 323 6.00 10.88 20.57
CA TYR A 323 5.28 9.76 21.21
C TYR A 323 6.18 8.61 21.64
N ASN A 324 7.38 8.45 21.06
CA ASN A 324 8.34 7.43 21.47
C ASN A 324 9.29 7.90 22.60
N ASP A 325 9.09 9.11 23.14
CA ASP A 325 9.86 9.61 24.27
C ASP A 325 9.33 8.99 25.59
N PRO A 326 10.14 8.21 26.33
CA PRO A 326 9.66 7.47 27.51
C PRO A 326 9.09 8.36 28.62
N GLU A 327 9.50 9.63 28.71
CA GLU A 327 8.94 10.56 29.69
C GLU A 327 7.58 11.10 29.24
N ILE A 328 7.44 11.38 27.94
CA ILE A 328 6.17 11.79 27.35
C ILE A 328 5.14 10.66 27.43
N GLU A 329 5.54 9.42 27.15
CA GLU A 329 4.68 8.24 27.28
C GLU A 329 4.11 8.13 28.70
N LYS A 330 4.95 8.29 29.73
CA LYS A 330 4.51 8.29 31.14
C LYS A 330 3.56 9.45 31.46
N MET A 331 3.86 10.66 30.97
CA MET A 331 3.01 11.83 31.18
C MET A 331 1.65 11.68 30.50
N LEU A 332 1.61 11.09 29.29
CA LEU A 332 0.37 10.84 28.57
C LEU A 332 -0.58 9.97 29.40
N VAL A 333 -0.09 8.90 30.02
CA VAL A 333 -0.90 8.02 30.88
C VAL A 333 -1.53 8.79 32.06
N ASP A 334 -0.76 9.61 32.78
CA ASP A 334 -1.30 10.42 33.89
C ASP A 334 -2.31 11.47 33.39
N LYS A 335 -1.98 12.18 32.32
CA LYS A 335 -2.81 13.25 31.77
C LYS A 335 -4.11 12.73 31.17
N GLU A 336 -4.08 11.59 30.48
CA GLU A 336 -5.27 10.92 29.95
C GLU A 336 -6.23 10.52 31.06
N MET A 337 -5.71 9.95 32.16
CA MET A 337 -6.53 9.65 33.36
C MET A 337 -7.18 10.91 33.95
N ARG A 338 -6.48 12.04 33.99
CA ARG A 338 -7.05 13.32 34.47
C ARG A 338 -8.13 13.86 33.53
N VAL A 339 -7.95 13.72 32.23
CA VAL A 339 -8.96 14.12 31.23
C VAL A 339 -10.20 13.25 31.35
N LEU A 340 -10.06 11.93 31.37
CA LEU A 340 -11.18 10.99 31.47
C LEU A 340 -11.95 11.13 32.80
N SER A 341 -11.27 11.55 33.87
CA SER A 341 -11.89 11.83 35.17
C SER A 341 -12.43 13.26 35.30
N ASN A 342 -12.46 14.06 34.23
CA ASN A 342 -12.87 15.47 34.21
C ASN A 342 -12.10 16.37 35.19
N ARG A 343 -10.89 15.97 35.61
CA ARG A 343 -10.00 16.76 36.49
C ARG A 343 -9.13 17.75 35.73
N GLN A 344 -9.01 17.59 34.41
CA GLN A 344 -8.27 18.47 33.52
C GLN A 344 -8.93 18.49 32.13
N SER A 345 -8.96 19.64 31.45
CA SER A 345 -9.46 19.69 30.06
C SER A 345 -8.44 19.06 29.09
N SER A 346 -8.93 18.52 27.98
CA SER A 346 -8.10 17.95 26.90
C SER A 346 -7.06 18.95 26.39
N PHE A 347 -7.44 20.22 26.22
CA PHE A 347 -6.55 21.29 25.75
C PHE A 347 -5.45 21.63 26.75
N THR A 348 -5.77 21.73 28.05
CA THR A 348 -4.74 22.02 29.07
C THR A 348 -3.81 20.84 29.23
N ALA A 349 -4.33 19.61 29.24
CA ALA A 349 -3.51 18.40 29.30
C ALA A 349 -2.52 18.33 28.13
N ALA A 350 -2.98 18.56 26.90
CA ALA A 350 -2.12 18.59 25.72
C ALA A 350 -1.05 19.68 25.80
N ARG A 351 -1.43 20.91 26.21
CA ARG A 351 -0.48 22.03 26.36
C ARG A 351 0.61 21.70 27.37
N ASP A 352 0.26 21.18 28.55
CA ASP A 352 1.23 20.85 29.59
C ASP A 352 2.28 19.83 29.11
N ILE A 353 1.87 18.83 28.33
CA ILE A 353 2.79 17.82 27.78
C ILE A 353 3.69 18.45 26.70
N LEU A 354 3.13 19.28 25.83
CA LEU A 354 3.89 19.97 24.78
C LEU A 354 4.92 20.94 25.39
N ASP A 355 4.53 21.73 26.38
CA ASP A 355 5.42 22.67 27.07
C ASP A 355 6.61 21.94 27.70
N TYR A 356 6.35 20.80 28.35
CA TYR A 356 7.39 19.94 28.91
C TYR A 356 8.32 19.36 27.83
N TYR A 357 7.76 18.89 26.72
CA TYR A 357 8.56 18.39 25.61
C TYR A 357 9.51 19.47 25.06
N PHE A 358 9.01 20.68 24.79
CA PHE A 358 9.82 21.75 24.21
C PHE A 358 10.88 22.30 25.18
N SER A 359 10.59 22.40 26.48
CA SER A 359 11.58 22.84 27.46
C SER A 359 12.78 21.90 27.50
N ARG A 360 12.53 20.58 27.49
CA ARG A 360 13.57 19.55 27.53
C ARG A 360 14.44 19.52 26.28
N GLN A 361 13.86 19.76 25.09
CA GLN A 361 14.66 19.86 23.86
C GLN A 361 15.61 21.07 23.91
N THR A 362 15.15 22.18 24.49
CA THR A 362 15.96 23.40 24.65
C THR A 362 17.13 23.17 25.60
N GLU A 363 16.93 22.42 26.69
CA GLU A 363 18.00 22.06 27.64
C GLU A 363 19.04 21.12 27.01
N ARG A 364 18.61 20.12 26.25
CA ARG A 364 19.52 19.19 25.54
C ARG A 364 20.42 19.91 24.53
N GLN A 365 19.89 20.90 23.82
CA GLN A 365 20.67 21.72 22.86
C GLN A 365 21.69 22.64 23.54
N ARG A 366 21.54 22.96 24.83
CA ARG A 366 22.51 23.77 25.59
C ARG A 366 23.67 22.94 26.16
N HIS A 367 23.53 21.62 26.19
CA HIS A 367 24.51 20.68 26.76
C HIS A 367 25.26 19.86 25.69
N GLN A 368 24.90 20.01 24.42
CA GLN A 368 25.69 19.60 23.24
C GLN A 368 26.46 20.80 22.71
#